data_AF-A0A7S0WH09-F1
#
_entry.id   AF-A0A7S0WH09-F1
#
_cell.length_a   1.000
_cell.length_b   1.000
_cell.length_c   1.000
_cell.angle_alpha   90.00
_cell.angle_beta   90.00
_cell.angle_gamma   90.00
#
_symmetry.space_group_name_H-M   'P 1'
#
loop_
_entity.id
_entity.type
_entity.pdbx_description
1 polymer ?
#
loop_
_entity_poly.entity_id
_entity_poly.type
_entity_poly.pdbx_seq_one_letter_code
_entity_poly.pdbx_strand_id
1 'polypeptide(L)'
;TRATTRTTAMMQCVSQSVVSAPRVASGAPARASLLRVRCGGGSRRAVGASAFATAATTVRECRRERCVASVYHSRCAVVVRGKRGEGDEREAPEVKASSTSAASDDEAFTKWLLNAEIPSMGKKTLKSLSSLPLAIGELLVIAGFSALGTVIEQNKGYSWYVANYPTENPTLGFIDFPLILDLGLDHIYTTWYFLGLLGLLGASLTACTLTRQWPVWKVAAKWKFLERRAALLAMDEGEAVPRAHLSDLNELLAQRGYQVFVKGKTMYAFKGLIGRLAPIGVHAALLFTLGGSAYSGLGGLSGSVMVPDGTSFEIGSGLNRGSLLSSMPGIAKSSVQVNDFTIDYLPNGQVSQFYSDLSVIDPTGKELTRKTISVNIPLRAGGVTMYQTDWALSSMQVTVEKPSGVEGVAGKENTYVLPMASLEGKSGFQGRIWGTFLPLDFEQDQRRGISIVARDFQSVAIYDSKGAFAGVRRPESKKPIVVDGLNIVIGSVKGSTGLELKTDPGVPYVYAGFAGLMVTSFLSLLSHSQIWAIQEENAIVVGGKSNRAKEEFKTELDDVLNSIPEYVD
;
A
#
# COMPACT_ATOMS: atom_id res chain seq x y z
N THR A 1 27.52 -18.89 25.04
CA THR A 1 27.27 -17.75 25.95
C THR A 1 26.37 -16.74 25.25
N ARG A 2 25.15 -16.56 25.82
CA ARG A 2 24.03 -15.61 25.53
C ARG A 2 24.38 -14.40 24.66
N ALA A 3 23.57 -13.88 23.73
CA ALA A 3 22.12 -13.79 23.49
C ALA A 3 21.93 -13.47 21.96
N THR A 4 20.80 -13.53 21.26
CA THR A 4 19.37 -13.40 21.60
C THR A 4 18.59 -13.91 20.38
N THR A 5 17.59 -14.74 20.61
CA THR A 5 16.66 -15.30 19.62
C THR A 5 15.27 -14.70 19.87
N ARG A 6 14.43 -14.65 18.83
CA ARG A 6 12.96 -14.45 18.80
C ARG A 6 12.43 -13.04 18.53
N THR A 7 12.00 -12.83 17.28
CA THR A 7 10.62 -12.46 16.86
C THR A 7 10.70 -12.44 15.32
N THR A 8 9.94 -13.18 14.51
CA THR A 8 8.48 -13.18 14.41
C THR A 8 8.10 -14.34 13.48
N ALA A 9 7.28 -15.28 13.96
CA ALA A 9 6.62 -16.26 13.11
C ALA A 9 5.21 -16.51 13.66
N MET A 10 4.29 -16.72 12.73
CA MET A 10 2.89 -17.11 12.85
C MET A 10 1.86 -16.01 13.12
N MET A 11 1.09 -15.72 12.07
CA MET A 11 -0.37 -15.67 12.20
C MET A 11 -1.03 -16.24 10.92
N GLN A 12 -1.34 -17.53 10.94
CA GLN A 12 -2.37 -18.18 10.14
C GLN A 12 -2.69 -19.54 10.78
N CYS A 13 -3.84 -19.66 11.44
CA CYS A 13 -4.83 -20.74 11.25
C CYS A 13 -5.91 -20.75 12.35
N VAL A 14 -7.09 -21.12 11.89
CA VAL A 14 -8.39 -21.21 12.58
C VAL A 14 -8.62 -22.62 13.11
N SER A 15 -9.48 -22.74 14.12
CA SER A 15 -10.36 -23.87 14.49
C SER A 15 -10.08 -24.69 15.78
N GLN A 16 -11.15 -24.73 16.60
CA GLN A 16 -11.69 -25.80 17.47
C GLN A 16 -10.88 -26.40 18.65
N SER A 17 -11.47 -26.32 19.86
CA SER A 17 -11.81 -27.44 20.79
C SER A 17 -11.50 -27.24 22.30
N VAL A 18 -12.56 -26.99 23.08
CA VAL A 18 -13.09 -27.64 24.32
C VAL A 18 -12.16 -28.40 25.32
N VAL A 19 -12.46 -28.20 26.64
CA VAL A 19 -12.08 -28.93 27.92
C VAL A 19 -10.59 -28.83 28.33
N SER A 20 -10.09 -28.72 29.58
CA SER A 20 -10.54 -29.03 30.95
C SER A 20 -9.59 -28.35 31.97
N ALA A 21 -10.09 -27.99 33.17
CA ALA A 21 -9.26 -27.66 34.34
C ALA A 21 -8.74 -28.93 35.05
N PRO A 22 -7.65 -28.84 35.86
CA PRO A 22 -7.86 -28.88 37.32
C PRO A 22 -6.83 -28.13 38.23
N ARG A 23 -7.41 -27.69 39.37
CA ARG A 23 -6.97 -27.53 40.78
C ARG A 23 -5.48 -27.41 41.24
N VAL A 24 -5.23 -26.29 41.93
CA VAL A 24 -4.72 -26.06 43.32
C VAL A 24 -3.47 -26.81 43.85
N ALA A 25 -2.46 -26.04 44.29
CA ALA A 25 -1.69 -26.27 45.52
C ALA A 25 -1.05 -24.97 46.05
N SER A 26 -0.99 -24.88 47.38
CA SER A 26 -0.71 -23.74 48.28
C SER A 26 0.77 -23.56 48.67
N GLY A 27 1.18 -22.35 49.13
CA GLY A 27 2.32 -22.21 50.04
C GLY A 27 2.97 -20.81 50.21
N ALA A 28 2.48 -20.03 51.18
CA ALA A 28 3.13 -19.09 52.14
C ALA A 28 4.24 -18.05 51.75
N PRO A 29 4.41 -16.94 52.54
CA PRO A 29 4.83 -15.62 52.03
C PRO A 29 6.19 -15.09 52.56
N ALA A 30 6.73 -14.03 51.93
CA ALA A 30 7.87 -13.27 52.46
C ALA A 30 7.72 -11.73 52.30
N ARG A 31 7.67 -11.08 53.47
CA ARG A 31 8.11 -9.73 53.91
C ARG A 31 7.93 -8.49 53.00
N ALA A 32 7.15 -7.55 53.53
CA ALA A 32 7.06 -6.14 53.14
C ALA A 32 8.14 -5.29 53.84
N SER A 33 8.64 -4.28 53.12
CA SER A 33 9.48 -3.19 53.65
C SER A 33 8.76 -1.87 53.40
N LEU A 34 8.40 -1.18 54.49
CA LEU A 34 7.78 0.14 54.52
C LEU A 34 8.85 1.24 54.42
N LEU A 35 8.61 2.27 53.59
CA LEU A 35 9.19 3.59 53.78
C LEU A 35 8.10 4.67 53.63
N ARG A 36 7.93 5.47 54.69
CA ARG A 36 7.07 6.67 54.82
C ARG A 36 7.97 7.90 54.82
N VAL A 37 7.62 8.98 54.12
CA VAL A 37 7.73 10.43 54.52
C VAL A 37 6.88 11.23 53.51
N ARG A 38 5.71 11.83 53.86
CA ARG A 38 5.38 13.12 54.53
C ARG A 38 5.34 14.34 53.58
N CYS A 39 4.13 14.89 53.40
CA CYS A 39 3.82 16.09 52.61
C CYS A 39 4.05 17.39 53.39
N GLY A 40 4.46 18.46 52.69
CA GLY A 40 4.43 19.86 53.14
C GLY A 40 3.74 20.73 52.07
N GLY A 41 2.89 21.65 52.52
CA GLY A 41 2.10 22.54 51.66
C GLY A 41 2.75 23.91 51.42
N GLY A 42 2.28 24.62 50.38
CA GLY A 42 2.66 26.01 50.09
C GLY A 42 2.07 26.59 48.79
N SER A 43 0.94 27.32 48.93
CA SER A 43 0.53 28.60 48.30
C SER A 43 0.92 29.04 46.85
N ARG A 44 -0.16 29.31 46.07
CA ARG A 44 -0.49 30.46 45.15
C ARG A 44 0.04 30.57 43.69
N ARG A 45 -0.99 30.71 42.82
CA ARG A 45 -1.21 31.57 41.62
C ARG A 45 -0.81 31.11 40.20
N ALA A 46 -1.88 30.93 39.42
CA ALA A 46 -2.18 31.49 38.08
C ALA A 46 -1.80 30.72 36.78
N VAL A 47 -2.85 30.13 36.20
CA VAL A 47 -3.30 30.14 34.78
C VAL A 47 -2.34 29.67 33.67
N GLY A 48 -2.72 28.57 33.00
CA GLY A 48 -2.32 28.30 31.62
C GLY A 48 -2.41 26.84 31.18
N ALA A 49 -3.44 26.51 30.40
CA ALA A 49 -3.52 25.42 29.42
C ALA A 49 -3.66 23.93 29.83
N SER A 50 -4.58 23.29 29.09
CA SER A 50 -4.79 21.86 28.81
C SER A 50 -5.04 20.89 29.98
N ALA A 51 -6.32 20.57 30.23
CA ALA A 51 -6.70 19.39 30.98
C ALA A 51 -6.95 18.21 30.02
N PHE A 52 -5.91 17.38 29.82
CA PHE A 52 -6.10 15.95 29.57
C PHE A 52 -6.53 15.34 30.92
N ALA A 53 -7.77 14.86 31.02
CA ALA A 53 -8.24 14.21 32.24
C ALA A 53 -7.74 12.75 32.26
N THR A 54 -6.64 12.52 32.96
CA THR A 54 -6.18 11.19 33.38
C THR A 54 -7.11 10.70 34.49
N ALA A 55 -7.87 9.63 34.24
CA ALA A 55 -8.73 9.03 35.26
C ALA A 55 -7.86 8.38 36.37
N ALA A 56 -8.04 8.84 37.60
CA ALA A 56 -7.40 8.27 38.78
C ALA A 56 -8.20 7.05 39.28
N THR A 57 -7.58 5.88 39.30
CA THR A 57 -8.13 4.64 39.85
C THR A 57 -7.94 4.61 41.37
N THR A 58 -9.01 4.64 42.14
CA THR A 58 -9.00 4.37 43.58
C THR A 58 -9.33 2.89 43.84
N VAL A 59 -8.39 2.15 44.43
CA VAL A 59 -8.61 0.77 44.88
C VAL A 59 -9.02 0.80 46.36
N ARG A 60 -10.24 0.36 46.68
CA ARG A 60 -10.65 0.01 48.05
C ARG A 60 -10.31 -1.46 48.31
N GLU A 61 -9.58 -1.72 49.40
CA GLU A 61 -9.36 -3.06 49.96
C GLU A 61 -10.70 -3.73 50.31
N CYS A 62 -10.93 -4.95 49.81
CA CYS A 62 -12.05 -5.79 50.19
C CYS A 62 -11.52 -7.17 50.61
N ARG A 63 -11.78 -7.56 51.87
CA ARG A 63 -11.44 -8.86 52.44
C ARG A 63 -12.57 -9.85 52.16
N ARG A 64 -12.19 -10.99 51.56
CA ARG A 64 -12.86 -12.30 51.49
C ARG A 64 -14.26 -12.38 50.87
N GLU A 65 -14.27 -13.16 49.78
CA GLU A 65 -15.37 -13.88 49.12
C GLU A 65 -16.14 -13.14 48.00
N ARG A 66 -15.75 -13.52 46.76
CA ARG A 66 -16.40 -13.36 45.44
C ARG A 66 -16.90 -11.96 45.05
N CYS A 67 -16.08 -11.24 44.28
CA CYS A 67 -16.54 -10.19 43.38
C CYS A 67 -16.12 -10.51 41.94
N VAL A 68 -17.11 -10.64 41.04
CA VAL A 68 -16.91 -10.55 39.59
C VAL A 68 -16.72 -9.06 39.27
N ALA A 69 -15.57 -8.69 38.71
CA ALA A 69 -15.31 -7.31 38.31
C ALA A 69 -16.09 -6.98 37.03
N SER A 70 -17.24 -6.31 37.17
CA SER A 70 -17.83 -5.55 36.06
C SER A 70 -17.11 -4.20 35.98
N VAL A 71 -16.38 -3.98 34.89
CA VAL A 71 -15.77 -2.68 34.59
C VAL A 71 -16.86 -1.77 34.05
N TYR A 72 -17.51 -1.00 34.93
CA TYR A 72 -18.33 0.14 34.50
C TYR A 72 -17.40 1.30 34.13
N HIS A 73 -17.25 1.57 32.83
CA HIS A 73 -16.80 2.87 32.37
C HIS A 73 -17.96 3.86 32.52
N SER A 74 -17.94 4.66 33.58
CA SER A 74 -18.77 5.86 33.69
C SER A 74 -18.30 6.89 32.66
N ARG A 75 -18.91 6.87 31.47
CA ARG A 75 -18.78 7.97 30.51
C ARG A 75 -19.53 9.17 31.10
N CYS A 76 -18.82 10.23 31.46
CA CYS A 76 -19.46 11.50 31.79
C CYS A 76 -20.28 12.00 30.59
N ALA A 77 -21.60 12.05 30.74
CA ALA A 77 -22.49 12.68 29.77
C ALA A 77 -22.21 14.19 29.75
N VAL A 78 -21.69 14.70 28.64
CA VAL A 78 -21.57 16.15 28.43
C VAL A 78 -22.90 16.64 27.88
N VAL A 79 -23.84 16.96 28.77
CA VAL A 79 -25.07 17.68 28.40
C VAL A 79 -24.70 19.16 28.24
N VAL A 80 -24.48 19.59 26.99
CA VAL A 80 -24.24 21.01 26.71
C VAL A 80 -25.58 21.74 26.75
N ARG A 81 -25.90 22.38 27.89
CA ARG A 81 -26.98 23.37 27.94
C ARG A 81 -26.54 24.59 27.12
N GLY A 82 -27.21 24.85 25.99
CA GLY A 82 -26.98 26.05 25.20
C GLY A 82 -27.21 27.30 26.06
N LYS A 83 -26.16 28.11 26.28
CA LYS A 83 -26.30 29.42 26.90
C LYS A 83 -27.13 30.32 25.97
N ARG A 84 -28.11 31.00 26.55
CA ARG A 84 -28.86 32.10 25.93
C ARG A 84 -27.86 33.23 25.65
N GLY A 85 -27.35 33.31 24.43
CA GLY A 85 -26.62 34.47 23.92
C GLY A 85 -27.57 35.26 23.03
N GLU A 86 -27.95 36.45 23.48
CA GLU A 86 -28.53 37.47 22.61
C GLU A 86 -27.49 37.90 21.57
N GLY A 87 -27.93 38.01 20.31
CA GLY A 87 -27.15 38.60 19.22
C GLY A 87 -26.53 37.61 18.24
N ASP A 88 -27.36 37.07 17.34
CA ASP A 88 -27.19 37.12 15.87
C ASP A 88 -28.39 36.35 15.26
N GLU A 89 -29.53 37.03 15.09
CA GLU A 89 -30.70 36.46 14.40
C GLU A 89 -30.36 36.27 12.93
N ARG A 90 -29.85 35.08 12.58
CA ARG A 90 -29.91 34.58 11.21
C ARG A 90 -31.13 33.70 11.09
N GLU A 91 -32.23 34.33 10.72
CA GLU A 91 -33.47 33.66 10.29
C GLU A 91 -33.14 32.53 9.32
N ALA A 92 -33.65 31.33 9.62
CA ALA A 92 -33.64 30.22 8.70
C ALA A 92 -34.82 30.40 7.73
N PRO A 93 -34.63 30.17 6.41
CA PRO A 93 -35.73 30.27 5.47
C PRO A 93 -36.81 29.23 5.78
N GLU A 94 -38.07 29.68 5.72
CA GLU A 94 -39.26 28.90 5.96
C GLU A 94 -39.38 27.76 4.92
N VAL A 95 -39.42 26.51 5.39
CA VAL A 95 -39.58 25.34 4.51
C VAL A 95 -41.06 24.94 4.48
N LYS A 96 -41.69 25.17 3.33
CA LYS A 96 -42.93 24.50 2.90
C LYS A 96 -42.63 23.03 2.67
N ALA A 97 -43.50 22.17 3.17
CA ALA A 97 -43.37 20.73 3.06
C ALA A 97 -43.62 20.27 1.62
N SER A 98 -42.63 19.62 0.99
CA SER A 98 -42.88 18.56 0.01
C SER A 98 -41.67 17.66 -0.16
N SER A 99 -41.94 16.36 -0.02
CA SER A 99 -41.31 15.16 -0.61
C SER A 99 -39.97 15.25 -1.36
N THR A 100 -39.17 14.19 -1.12
CA THR A 100 -37.99 13.67 -1.84
C THR A 100 -36.62 14.21 -1.42
N SER A 101 -35.85 13.33 -0.77
CA SER A 101 -34.48 13.54 -0.28
C SER A 101 -33.42 13.75 -1.37
N ALA A 102 -33.79 13.67 -2.65
CA ALA A 102 -32.91 13.98 -3.78
C ALA A 102 -33.09 15.43 -4.29
N ALA A 103 -34.30 15.98 -4.22
CA ALA A 103 -34.60 17.32 -4.71
C ALA A 103 -34.06 18.43 -3.80
N SER A 104 -34.00 18.19 -2.48
CA SER A 104 -33.49 19.17 -1.50
C SER A 104 -31.98 19.40 -1.62
N ASP A 105 -31.23 18.39 -2.05
CA ASP A 105 -29.78 18.48 -2.19
C ASP A 105 -29.41 19.26 -3.47
N ASP A 106 -30.21 19.13 -4.54
CA ASP A 106 -30.07 19.90 -5.78
C ASP A 106 -30.39 21.39 -5.59
N GLU A 107 -31.38 21.74 -4.79
CA GLU A 107 -31.73 23.15 -4.51
C GLU A 107 -30.66 23.84 -3.64
N ALA A 108 -30.15 23.13 -2.63
CA ALA A 108 -29.04 23.61 -1.80
C ALA A 108 -27.74 23.77 -2.61
N PHE A 109 -27.48 22.87 -3.56
CA PHE A 109 -26.38 22.98 -4.53
C PHE A 109 -26.54 24.20 -5.42
N THR A 110 -27.72 24.42 -5.99
CA THR A 110 -27.99 25.55 -6.90
C THR A 110 -27.75 26.87 -6.17
N LYS A 111 -28.21 27.00 -4.93
CA LYS A 111 -28.02 28.20 -4.10
C LYS A 111 -26.56 28.43 -3.69
N TRP A 112 -25.80 27.37 -3.41
CA TRP A 112 -24.36 27.48 -3.10
C TRP A 112 -23.52 27.79 -4.35
N LEU A 113 -23.80 27.13 -5.48
CA LEU A 113 -23.10 27.33 -6.75
C LEU A 113 -23.40 28.70 -7.38
N LEU A 114 -24.57 29.29 -7.09
CA LEU A 114 -24.91 30.65 -7.50
C LEU A 114 -24.13 31.72 -6.72
N ASN A 115 -23.69 31.41 -5.50
CA ASN A 115 -22.83 32.30 -4.70
C ASN A 115 -21.34 32.20 -5.07
N ALA A 116 -20.93 31.18 -5.84
CA ALA A 116 -19.61 31.07 -6.41
C ALA A 116 -19.64 31.59 -7.86
N GLU A 117 -18.81 32.58 -8.19
CA GLU A 117 -18.68 33.18 -9.53
C GLU A 117 -18.03 32.21 -10.55
N ILE A 118 -18.66 31.06 -10.79
CA ILE A 118 -18.20 30.09 -11.79
C ILE A 118 -18.91 30.42 -13.13
N PRO A 119 -18.17 30.60 -14.25
CA PRO A 119 -18.78 30.86 -15.56
C PRO A 119 -19.74 29.73 -15.98
N SER A 120 -20.79 30.07 -16.75
CA SER A 120 -21.90 29.17 -17.09
C SER A 120 -21.47 27.86 -17.77
N MET A 121 -20.40 27.91 -18.58
CA MET A 121 -19.78 26.73 -19.19
C MET A 121 -19.14 25.81 -18.14
N GLY A 122 -18.44 26.37 -17.16
CA GLY A 122 -17.87 25.61 -16.05
C GLY A 122 -18.92 24.89 -15.22
N LYS A 123 -20.10 25.50 -15.03
CA LYS A 123 -21.24 24.90 -14.32
C LYS A 123 -21.78 23.65 -15.03
N LYS A 124 -21.91 23.69 -16.36
CA LYS A 124 -22.38 22.53 -17.15
C LYS A 124 -21.37 21.38 -17.12
N THR A 125 -20.09 21.67 -17.33
CA THR A 125 -19.03 20.65 -17.29
C THR A 125 -18.91 20.01 -15.91
N LEU A 126 -18.94 20.81 -14.84
CA LEU A 126 -18.89 20.29 -13.46
C LEU A 126 -20.10 19.40 -13.13
N LYS A 127 -21.29 19.74 -13.63
CA LYS A 127 -22.49 18.91 -13.48
C LYS A 127 -22.37 17.57 -14.21
N SER A 128 -21.80 17.56 -15.42
CA SER A 128 -21.55 16.32 -16.18
C SER A 128 -20.53 15.42 -15.47
N LEU A 129 -19.39 16.00 -15.06
CA LEU A 129 -18.33 15.29 -14.36
C LEU A 129 -18.75 14.72 -13.00
N SER A 130 -19.71 15.36 -12.32
CA SER A 130 -20.23 14.88 -11.04
C SER A 130 -21.39 13.88 -11.16
N SER A 131 -21.65 13.35 -12.36
CA SER A 131 -22.69 12.36 -12.58
C SER A 131 -22.24 10.95 -12.16
N LEU A 132 -23.11 10.25 -11.40
CA LEU A 132 -22.83 8.88 -10.94
C LEU A 132 -22.72 7.87 -12.09
N PRO A 133 -23.58 7.91 -13.14
CA PRO A 133 -23.47 6.98 -14.26
C PRO A 133 -22.14 7.11 -15.03
N LEU A 134 -21.64 8.34 -15.20
CA LEU A 134 -20.35 8.57 -15.84
C LEU A 134 -19.23 7.92 -15.04
N ALA A 135 -19.16 8.16 -13.72
CA ALA A 135 -18.14 7.57 -12.86
C ALA A 135 -18.17 6.03 -12.87
N ILE A 136 -19.36 5.43 -12.86
CA ILE A 136 -19.51 3.97 -12.98
C ILE A 136 -19.02 3.48 -14.35
N GLY A 137 -19.37 4.18 -15.43
CA GLY A 137 -18.89 3.89 -16.78
C GLY A 137 -17.36 3.97 -16.89
N GLU A 138 -16.76 5.03 -16.36
CA GLU A 138 -15.29 5.21 -16.31
C GLU A 138 -14.62 4.03 -15.58
N LEU A 139 -15.12 3.65 -14.40
CA LEU A 139 -14.59 2.52 -13.64
C LEU A 139 -14.69 1.20 -14.42
N LEU A 140 -15.83 0.94 -15.09
CA LEU A 140 -16.01 -0.27 -15.90
C LEU A 140 -15.06 -0.31 -17.11
N VAL A 141 -14.87 0.82 -17.79
CA VAL A 141 -13.96 0.91 -18.93
C VAL A 141 -12.50 0.73 -18.48
N ILE A 142 -12.08 1.38 -17.41
CA ILE A 142 -10.74 1.22 -16.82
C ILE A 142 -10.52 -0.23 -16.37
N ALA A 143 -11.51 -0.86 -15.73
CA ALA A 143 -11.44 -2.25 -15.32
C ALA A 143 -11.32 -3.19 -16.53
N GLY A 144 -12.08 -2.94 -17.60
CA GLY A 144 -12.00 -3.69 -18.86
C GLY A 144 -10.60 -3.63 -19.49
N PHE A 145 -10.03 -2.44 -19.61
CA PHE A 145 -8.66 -2.28 -20.11
C PHE A 145 -7.62 -2.92 -19.18
N SER A 146 -7.80 -2.80 -17.86
CA SER A 146 -6.90 -3.44 -16.89
C SER A 146 -6.93 -4.96 -16.99
N ALA A 147 -8.10 -5.55 -17.21
CA ALA A 147 -8.23 -6.98 -17.46
C ALA A 147 -7.55 -7.40 -18.77
N LEU A 148 -7.74 -6.62 -19.85
CA LEU A 148 -7.10 -6.86 -21.14
C LEU A 148 -5.57 -6.80 -21.04
N GLY A 149 -5.01 -5.79 -20.36
CA GLY A 149 -3.58 -5.66 -20.11
C GLY A 149 -2.99 -6.72 -19.18
N THR A 150 -3.83 -7.47 -18.45
CA THR A 150 -3.41 -8.62 -17.65
C THR A 150 -3.35 -9.88 -18.51
N VAL A 151 -4.25 -10.00 -19.50
CA VAL A 151 -4.29 -11.15 -20.43
C VAL A 151 -3.18 -11.06 -21.47
N ILE A 152 -2.92 -9.85 -22.00
CA ILE A 152 -1.86 -9.61 -22.98
C ILE A 152 -0.56 -9.28 -22.23
N GLU A 153 0.50 -10.04 -22.45
CA GLU A 153 1.81 -9.79 -21.86
C GLU A 153 2.32 -8.39 -22.23
N GLN A 154 2.75 -7.62 -21.24
CA GLN A 154 3.15 -6.23 -21.43
C GLN A 154 4.66 -6.08 -21.71
N ASN A 155 5.04 -5.07 -22.48
CA ASN A 155 6.40 -4.60 -22.76
C ASN A 155 7.36 -5.70 -23.27
N LYS A 156 6.88 -6.63 -24.10
CA LYS A 156 7.74 -7.62 -24.77
C LYS A 156 8.35 -7.07 -26.06
N GLY A 157 9.36 -7.74 -26.59
CA GLY A 157 9.96 -7.38 -27.87
C GLY A 157 9.03 -7.69 -29.04
N TYR A 158 9.18 -6.95 -30.14
CA TYR A 158 8.39 -7.15 -31.37
C TYR A 158 8.36 -8.62 -31.84
N SER A 159 9.52 -9.29 -31.88
CA SER A 159 9.62 -10.70 -32.30
C SER A 159 8.86 -11.66 -31.41
N TRP A 160 8.71 -11.33 -30.13
CA TRP A 160 7.92 -12.12 -29.20
C TRP A 160 6.43 -12.04 -29.53
N TYR A 161 5.90 -10.84 -29.82
CA TYR A 161 4.49 -10.69 -30.21
C TYR A 161 4.18 -11.38 -31.55
N VAL A 162 5.07 -11.27 -32.54
CA VAL A 162 4.92 -11.98 -33.82
C VAL A 162 4.83 -13.50 -33.62
N ALA A 163 5.64 -14.05 -32.71
CA ALA A 163 5.66 -15.48 -32.44
C ALA A 163 4.44 -15.97 -31.63
N ASN A 164 3.91 -15.15 -30.72
CA ASN A 164 2.83 -15.56 -29.80
C ASN A 164 1.43 -15.15 -30.28
N TYR A 165 1.32 -14.13 -31.15
CA TYR A 165 0.06 -13.61 -31.69
C TYR A 165 0.12 -13.52 -33.23
N PRO A 166 0.29 -14.64 -33.95
CA PRO A 166 0.43 -14.65 -35.40
C PRO A 166 -0.86 -14.24 -36.12
N THR A 167 -0.73 -13.60 -37.28
CA THR A 167 -1.88 -13.20 -38.12
C THR A 167 -2.60 -14.38 -38.78
N GLU A 168 -1.92 -15.52 -38.91
CA GLU A 168 -2.44 -16.73 -39.54
C GLU A 168 -3.43 -17.50 -38.63
N ASN A 169 -3.25 -17.39 -37.31
CA ASN A 169 -4.12 -17.98 -36.30
C ASN A 169 -4.28 -17.00 -35.13
N PRO A 170 -5.11 -15.94 -35.31
CA PRO A 170 -5.30 -14.93 -34.29
C PRO A 170 -5.96 -15.51 -33.03
N THR A 171 -5.49 -15.07 -31.88
CA THR A 171 -6.04 -15.45 -30.58
C THR A 171 -7.49 -14.97 -30.49
N LEU A 172 -8.41 -15.82 -30.04
CA LEU A 172 -9.86 -15.57 -30.03
C LEU A 172 -10.46 -15.23 -31.42
N GLY A 173 -9.74 -15.49 -32.52
CA GLY A 173 -10.20 -15.27 -33.90
C GLY A 173 -10.06 -13.84 -34.41
N PHE A 174 -9.57 -12.90 -33.61
CA PHE A 174 -9.41 -11.49 -34.02
C PHE A 174 -8.23 -10.74 -33.36
N ILE A 175 -7.55 -11.35 -32.37
CA ILE A 175 -6.42 -10.70 -31.69
C ILE A 175 -5.12 -11.20 -32.32
N ASP A 176 -4.49 -10.34 -33.12
CA ASP A 176 -3.18 -10.55 -33.74
C ASP A 176 -2.16 -9.49 -33.28
N PHE A 177 -0.88 -9.71 -33.57
CA PHE A 177 0.17 -8.78 -33.16
C PHE A 177 0.01 -7.35 -33.74
N PRO A 178 -0.47 -7.12 -34.99
CA PRO A 178 -0.71 -5.76 -35.48
C PRO A 178 -1.74 -5.02 -34.65
N LEU A 179 -2.90 -5.63 -34.35
CA LEU A 179 -3.92 -5.00 -33.51
C LEU A 179 -3.38 -4.63 -32.12
N ILE A 180 -2.60 -5.53 -31.52
CA ILE A 180 -2.00 -5.30 -30.20
C ILE A 180 -1.06 -4.09 -30.25
N LEU A 181 -0.14 -4.04 -31.21
CA LEU A 181 0.88 -3.00 -31.27
C LEU A 181 0.31 -1.65 -31.76
N ASP A 182 -0.61 -1.65 -32.72
CA ASP A 182 -1.19 -0.43 -33.29
C ASP A 182 -2.07 0.32 -32.27
N LEU A 183 -2.79 -0.43 -31.43
CA LEU A 183 -3.59 0.14 -30.33
C LEU A 183 -2.78 0.35 -29.04
N GLY A 184 -1.50 -0.06 -29.01
CA GLY A 184 -0.64 0.02 -27.82
C GLY A 184 -1.11 -0.87 -26.67
N LEU A 185 -1.78 -1.98 -26.96
CA LEU A 185 -2.25 -2.95 -25.96
C LEU A 185 -1.09 -3.69 -25.28
N ASP A 186 0.11 -3.69 -25.88
CA ASP A 186 1.36 -4.19 -25.30
C ASP A 186 1.91 -3.29 -24.16
N HIS A 187 1.47 -2.03 -24.10
CA HIS A 187 1.87 -1.08 -23.06
C HIS A 187 0.67 -0.23 -22.59
N ILE A 188 -0.48 -0.88 -22.38
CA ILE A 188 -1.76 -0.20 -22.20
C ILE A 188 -1.75 0.83 -21.07
N TYR A 189 -1.04 0.55 -19.98
CA TYR A 189 -0.97 1.40 -18.78
C TYR A 189 -0.26 2.74 -19.00
N THR A 190 0.49 2.89 -20.09
CA THR A 190 1.19 4.13 -20.46
C THR A 190 0.58 4.81 -21.69
N THR A 191 -0.42 4.20 -22.33
CA THR A 191 -1.12 4.80 -23.48
C THR A 191 -1.90 6.05 -23.10
N TRP A 192 -1.98 7.00 -24.03
CA TRP A 192 -2.63 8.30 -23.79
C TRP A 192 -4.12 8.17 -23.44
N TYR A 193 -4.83 7.19 -24.01
CA TYR A 193 -6.25 7.00 -23.74
C TYR A 193 -6.49 6.42 -22.34
N PHE A 194 -5.65 5.49 -21.88
CA PHE A 194 -5.74 4.94 -20.53
C PHE A 194 -5.38 6.01 -19.48
N LEU A 195 -4.30 6.76 -19.71
CA LEU A 195 -3.92 7.89 -18.87
C LEU A 195 -4.99 9.00 -18.88
N GLY A 196 -5.60 9.26 -20.03
CA GLY A 196 -6.73 10.18 -20.18
C GLY A 196 -7.95 9.74 -19.38
N LEU A 197 -8.31 8.46 -19.41
CA LEU A 197 -9.38 7.88 -18.60
C LEU A 197 -9.10 8.01 -17.10
N LEU A 198 -7.87 7.75 -16.66
CA LEU A 198 -7.46 7.96 -15.27
C LEU A 198 -7.57 9.43 -14.87
N GLY A 199 -7.12 10.36 -15.72
CA GLY A 199 -7.26 11.80 -15.50
C GLY A 199 -8.73 12.23 -15.41
N LEU A 200 -9.58 11.69 -16.28
CA LEU A 200 -11.02 11.94 -16.28
C LEU A 200 -11.69 11.41 -15.01
N LEU A 201 -11.35 10.20 -14.57
CA LEU A 201 -11.82 9.64 -13.29
C LEU A 201 -11.40 10.52 -12.10
N GLY A 202 -10.15 10.99 -12.08
CA GLY A 202 -9.68 11.94 -11.07
C GLY A 202 -10.49 13.25 -11.06
N ALA A 203 -10.82 13.77 -12.24
CA ALA A 203 -11.67 14.94 -12.39
C ALA A 203 -13.11 14.68 -11.91
N SER A 204 -13.69 13.51 -12.24
CA SER A 204 -15.02 13.10 -11.78
C SER A 204 -15.09 12.97 -10.26
N LEU A 205 -14.11 12.30 -9.64
CA LEU A 205 -14.02 12.15 -8.18
C LEU A 205 -13.89 13.52 -7.49
N THR A 206 -13.08 14.42 -8.04
CA THR A 206 -12.91 15.77 -7.52
C THR A 206 -14.21 16.56 -7.65
N ALA A 207 -14.87 16.52 -8.82
CA ALA A 207 -16.15 17.17 -9.06
C ALA A 207 -17.22 16.64 -8.09
N CYS A 208 -17.39 15.33 -7.97
CA CYS A 208 -18.31 14.70 -7.02
C CYS A 208 -18.06 15.13 -5.57
N THR A 209 -16.79 15.23 -5.17
CA THR A 209 -16.42 15.64 -3.80
C THR A 209 -16.84 17.09 -3.54
N LEU A 210 -16.53 17.99 -4.48
CA LEU A 210 -16.83 19.43 -4.35
C LEU A 210 -18.33 19.72 -4.42
N THR A 211 -19.07 19.04 -5.30
CA THR A 211 -20.48 19.35 -5.55
C THR A 211 -21.44 18.61 -4.63
N ARG A 212 -21.11 17.38 -4.21
CA ARG A 212 -22.02 16.54 -3.40
C ARG A 212 -21.54 16.39 -1.97
N GLN A 213 -20.28 16.01 -1.78
CA GLN A 213 -19.80 15.63 -0.44
C GLN A 213 -19.52 16.84 0.46
N TRP A 214 -18.98 17.93 -0.09
CA TRP A 214 -18.66 19.14 0.67
C TRP A 214 -19.90 19.86 1.24
N PRO A 215 -21.02 20.03 0.49
CA PRO A 215 -22.26 20.55 1.08
C PRO A 215 -22.81 19.66 2.21
N VAL A 216 -22.74 18.33 2.07
CA VAL A 216 -23.21 17.40 3.12
C VAL A 216 -22.44 17.60 4.42
N TRP A 217 -21.13 17.82 4.36
CA TRP A 217 -20.33 18.16 5.55
C TRP A 217 -20.82 19.44 6.23
N LYS A 218 -21.07 20.51 5.46
CA LYS A 218 -21.58 21.78 5.99
C LYS A 218 -22.96 21.66 6.62
N VAL A 219 -23.84 20.82 6.06
CA VAL A 219 -25.20 20.61 6.57
C VAL A 219 -25.17 19.69 7.80
N ALA A 220 -24.41 18.61 7.77
CA ALA A 220 -24.28 17.69 8.90
C ALA A 220 -23.63 18.35 10.13
N ALA A 221 -22.80 19.38 9.91
CA ALA A 221 -22.25 20.22 10.97
C ALA A 221 -23.27 21.19 11.59
N LYS A 222 -24.47 21.39 11.00
CA LYS A 222 -25.52 22.26 11.52
C LYS A 222 -26.56 21.46 12.30
N TRP A 223 -26.78 21.84 13.55
CA TRP A 223 -27.84 21.26 14.39
C TRP A 223 -29.17 21.95 14.07
N LYS A 224 -30.15 21.18 13.60
CA LYS A 224 -31.49 21.69 13.29
C LYS A 224 -32.48 21.10 14.29
N PHE A 225 -33.10 21.96 15.08
CA PHE A 225 -34.22 21.62 15.95
C PHE A 225 -35.51 21.61 15.11
N LEU A 226 -36.38 20.64 15.38
CA LEU A 226 -37.71 20.56 14.77
C LEU A 226 -38.74 20.84 15.85
N GLU A 227 -39.70 21.68 15.52
CA GLU A 227 -40.71 22.19 16.47
C GLU A 227 -42.14 21.76 16.10
N ARG A 228 -42.31 21.10 14.93
CA ARG A 228 -43.63 20.69 14.42
C ARG A 228 -43.88 19.21 14.70
N ARG A 229 -44.90 18.90 15.52
CA ARG A 229 -45.39 17.54 15.79
C ARG A 229 -45.57 16.71 14.51
N ALA A 230 -46.29 17.26 13.54
CA ALA A 230 -46.56 16.59 12.27
C ALA A 230 -45.28 16.21 11.51
N ALA A 231 -44.20 16.98 11.66
CA ALA A 231 -42.92 16.67 11.01
C ALA A 231 -42.16 15.52 11.69
N LEU A 232 -42.35 15.33 12.99
CA LEU A 232 -41.74 14.21 13.74
C LEU A 232 -42.48 12.90 13.47
N LEU A 233 -43.82 12.94 13.52
CA LEU A 233 -44.66 11.77 13.27
C LEU A 233 -44.63 11.30 11.81
N ALA A 234 -44.20 12.15 10.89
CA ALA A 234 -44.02 11.79 9.47
C ALA A 234 -42.65 11.16 9.16
N MET A 235 -41.76 11.00 10.14
CA MET A 235 -40.48 10.32 9.95
C MET A 235 -40.63 8.80 9.87
N ASP A 236 -39.58 8.11 9.42
CA ASP A 236 -39.52 6.64 9.35
C ASP A 236 -39.90 6.02 10.70
N GLU A 237 -39.39 6.57 11.80
CA GLU A 237 -39.79 6.20 13.16
C GLU A 237 -40.35 7.43 13.87
N GLY A 238 -41.65 7.45 14.14
CA GLY A 238 -42.33 8.57 14.78
C GLY A 238 -43.34 8.08 15.81
N GLU A 239 -43.18 8.52 17.06
CA GLU A 239 -44.01 8.07 18.17
C GLU A 239 -44.35 9.22 19.13
N ALA A 240 -45.54 9.18 19.71
CA ALA A 240 -45.93 10.07 20.80
C ALA A 240 -46.05 9.25 22.08
N VAL A 241 -45.14 9.47 23.02
CA VAL A 241 -45.11 8.77 24.31
C VAL A 241 -45.83 9.65 25.33
N PRO A 242 -47.01 9.24 25.83
CA PRO A 242 -47.73 9.97 26.85
C PRO A 242 -47.02 9.86 28.21
N ARG A 243 -47.30 10.79 29.12
CA ARG A 243 -46.82 10.76 30.52
C ARG A 243 -45.29 10.66 30.65
N ALA A 244 -44.58 11.35 29.75
CA ALA A 244 -43.14 11.28 29.66
C ALA A 244 -42.50 12.68 29.69
N HIS A 245 -41.30 12.75 30.25
CA HIS A 245 -40.49 13.95 30.26
C HIS A 245 -39.28 13.85 29.32
N LEU A 246 -39.01 14.96 28.64
CA LEU A 246 -37.90 15.10 27.70
C LEU A 246 -36.55 14.92 28.40
N SER A 247 -36.45 15.24 29.70
CA SER A 247 -35.24 15.03 30.50
C SER A 247 -34.80 13.57 30.54
N ASP A 248 -35.75 12.64 30.64
CA ASP A 248 -35.43 11.21 30.78
C ASP A 248 -34.97 10.64 29.43
N LEU A 249 -35.65 11.04 28.35
CA LEU A 249 -35.21 10.70 26.99
C LEU A 249 -33.79 11.23 26.73
N ASN A 250 -33.47 12.45 27.16
CA ASN A 250 -32.13 13.01 27.00
C ASN A 250 -31.07 12.15 27.71
N GLU A 251 -31.36 11.72 28.92
CA GLU A 251 -30.44 10.91 29.72
C GLU A 251 -30.25 9.52 29.12
N LEU A 252 -31.34 8.84 28.73
CA LEU A 252 -31.30 7.51 28.11
C LEU A 252 -30.52 7.53 26.78
N LEU A 253 -30.74 8.55 25.94
CA LEU A 253 -30.00 8.71 24.69
C LEU A 253 -28.52 8.99 24.93
N ALA A 254 -28.19 9.83 25.92
CA ALA A 254 -26.80 10.09 26.29
C ALA A 254 -26.10 8.82 26.79
N GLN A 255 -26.78 7.98 27.58
CA GLN A 255 -26.26 6.68 28.03
C GLN A 255 -26.00 5.71 26.86
N ARG A 256 -26.83 5.75 25.82
CA ARG A 256 -26.65 4.99 24.56
C ARG A 256 -25.61 5.60 23.60
N GLY A 257 -24.94 6.68 24.00
CA GLY A 257 -23.84 7.31 23.28
C GLY A 257 -24.27 8.31 22.21
N TYR A 258 -25.50 8.81 22.25
CA TYR A 258 -25.92 9.94 21.43
C TYR A 258 -25.36 11.25 21.98
N GLN A 259 -25.02 12.16 21.09
CA GLN A 259 -24.77 13.56 21.43
C GLN A 259 -26.12 14.29 21.43
N VAL A 260 -26.57 14.71 22.61
CA VAL A 260 -27.90 15.30 22.82
C VAL A 260 -27.79 16.81 23.02
N PHE A 261 -28.61 17.56 22.29
CA PHE A 261 -28.71 19.01 22.36
C PHE A 261 -30.16 19.39 22.68
N VAL A 262 -30.36 20.28 23.64
CA VAL A 262 -31.69 20.67 24.14
C VAL A 262 -31.85 22.18 24.03
N LYS A 263 -32.98 22.64 23.50
CA LYS A 263 -33.37 24.05 23.39
C LYS A 263 -34.82 24.23 23.86
N GLY A 264 -35.00 24.62 25.12
CA GLY A 264 -36.34 24.79 25.70
C GLY A 264 -37.10 23.46 25.72
N LYS A 265 -38.22 23.39 25.00
CA LYS A 265 -39.07 22.19 24.87
C LYS A 265 -38.65 21.27 23.73
N THR A 266 -37.57 21.56 22.99
CA THR A 266 -37.13 20.72 21.86
C THR A 266 -35.75 20.11 22.08
N MET A 267 -35.54 18.94 21.50
CA MET A 267 -34.30 18.20 21.52
C MET A 267 -33.90 17.73 20.12
N TYR A 268 -32.60 17.72 19.89
CA TYR A 268 -31.95 17.06 18.76
C TYR A 268 -30.80 16.20 19.29
N ALA A 269 -30.75 14.94 18.85
CA ALA A 269 -29.69 14.01 19.21
C ALA A 269 -29.15 13.32 17.96
N PHE A 270 -27.86 13.01 17.94
CA PHE A 270 -27.28 12.20 16.86
C PHE A 270 -26.17 11.27 17.36
N LYS A 271 -25.93 10.21 16.58
CA LYS A 271 -24.85 9.23 16.78
C LYS A 271 -24.19 8.92 15.45
N GLY A 272 -22.89 8.58 15.47
CA GLY A 272 -22.18 8.08 14.28
C GLY A 272 -21.94 9.08 13.14
N LEU A 273 -21.78 10.38 13.43
CA LEU A 273 -21.50 11.41 12.40
C LEU A 273 -20.31 11.07 11.50
N ILE A 274 -19.30 10.39 12.04
CA ILE A 274 -18.11 9.99 11.28
C ILE A 274 -18.45 9.08 10.09
N GLY A 275 -19.44 8.18 10.23
CA GLY A 275 -19.85 7.30 9.12
C GLY A 275 -20.49 8.05 7.97
N ARG A 276 -21.18 9.17 8.27
CA ARG A 276 -21.71 10.09 7.24
C ARG A 276 -20.61 10.85 6.50
N LEU A 277 -19.50 11.17 7.17
CA LEU A 277 -18.40 11.95 6.60
C LEU A 277 -17.30 11.09 5.96
N ALA A 278 -17.22 9.81 6.33
CA ALA A 278 -16.21 8.88 5.84
C ALA A 278 -16.10 8.77 4.30
N PRO A 279 -17.19 8.84 3.49
CA PRO A 279 -17.07 8.85 2.03
C PRO A 279 -16.21 9.99 1.45
N ILE A 280 -16.12 11.14 2.13
CA ILE A 280 -15.18 12.22 1.76
C ILE A 280 -13.74 11.71 1.85
N GLY A 281 -13.44 10.98 2.92
CA GLY A 281 -12.14 10.38 3.15
C GLY A 281 -11.80 9.30 2.11
N VAL A 282 -12.78 8.52 1.68
CA VAL A 282 -12.62 7.53 0.60
C VAL A 282 -12.22 8.22 -0.72
N HIS A 283 -12.92 9.29 -1.11
CA HIS A 283 -12.58 10.05 -2.31
C HIS A 283 -11.18 10.68 -2.21
N ALA A 284 -10.85 11.28 -1.06
CA ALA A 284 -9.53 11.84 -0.83
C ALA A 284 -8.43 10.76 -0.94
N ALA A 285 -8.65 9.58 -0.36
CA ALA A 285 -7.74 8.45 -0.43
C ALA A 285 -7.52 7.94 -1.86
N LEU A 286 -8.60 7.84 -2.65
CA LEU A 286 -8.52 7.49 -4.07
C LEU A 286 -7.74 8.54 -4.87
N LEU A 287 -7.99 9.83 -4.65
CA LEU A 287 -7.26 10.93 -5.29
C LEU A 287 -5.77 10.95 -4.91
N PHE A 288 -5.44 10.69 -3.64
CA PHE A 288 -4.05 10.54 -3.19
C PHE A 288 -3.34 9.36 -3.86
N THR A 289 -4.05 8.23 -4.01
CA THR A 289 -3.52 7.03 -4.67
C THR A 289 -3.27 7.31 -6.15
N LEU A 290 -4.27 7.88 -6.85
CA LEU A 290 -4.16 8.22 -8.26
C LEU A 290 -3.09 9.28 -8.53
N GLY A 291 -3.08 10.35 -7.73
CA GLY A 291 -2.10 11.43 -7.83
C GLY A 291 -0.69 10.97 -7.51
N GLY A 292 -0.52 10.09 -6.51
CA GLY A 292 0.74 9.45 -6.20
C GLY A 292 1.26 8.59 -7.35
N SER A 293 0.42 7.73 -7.92
CA SER A 293 0.79 6.92 -9.09
C SER A 293 1.15 7.77 -10.31
N ALA A 294 0.36 8.82 -10.59
CA ALA A 294 0.66 9.78 -11.66
C ALA A 294 1.99 10.52 -11.42
N TYR A 295 2.28 10.90 -10.18
CA TYR A 295 3.54 11.55 -9.82
C TYR A 295 4.74 10.61 -9.99
N SER A 296 4.62 9.33 -9.62
CA SER A 296 5.65 8.33 -9.93
C SER A 296 5.80 8.08 -11.42
N GLY A 297 4.70 7.96 -12.19
CA GLY A 297 4.77 7.72 -13.62
C GLY A 297 5.40 8.87 -14.41
N LEU A 298 5.10 10.12 -14.02
CA LEU A 298 5.60 11.31 -14.69
C LEU A 298 6.97 11.78 -14.19
N GLY A 299 7.30 11.54 -12.92
CA GLY A 299 8.53 12.01 -12.28
C GLY A 299 9.57 10.91 -12.03
N GLY A 300 9.19 9.64 -12.18
CA GLY A 300 10.05 8.50 -11.88
C GLY A 300 11.15 8.29 -12.92
N LEU A 301 12.15 7.51 -12.50
CA LEU A 301 13.28 7.09 -13.32
C LEU A 301 13.44 5.57 -13.14
N SER A 302 13.80 4.88 -14.21
CA SER A 302 14.10 3.44 -14.15
C SER A 302 15.23 3.09 -15.10
N GLY A 303 15.96 2.01 -14.79
CA GLY A 303 16.95 1.45 -15.69
C GLY A 303 17.55 0.17 -15.12
N SER A 304 18.25 -0.57 -15.97
CA SER A 304 18.87 -1.83 -15.60
C SER A 304 20.34 -1.80 -15.99
N VAL A 305 21.21 -2.29 -15.11
CA VAL A 305 22.65 -2.39 -15.34
C VAL A 305 23.13 -3.80 -15.02
N MET A 306 24.04 -4.31 -15.84
CA MET A 306 24.76 -5.56 -15.60
C MET A 306 26.20 -5.21 -15.22
N VAL A 307 26.60 -5.52 -13.99
CA VAL A 307 27.86 -5.05 -13.41
C VAL A 307 28.68 -6.25 -12.93
N PRO A 308 29.88 -6.48 -13.49
CA PRO A 308 30.78 -7.52 -13.04
C PRO A 308 31.16 -7.37 -11.57
N ASP A 309 31.33 -8.51 -10.91
CA ASP A 309 31.81 -8.57 -9.55
C ASP A 309 33.21 -7.91 -9.41
N GLY A 310 33.36 -7.08 -8.38
CA GLY A 310 34.54 -6.27 -8.10
C GLY A 310 34.61 -4.95 -8.89
N THR A 311 33.59 -4.59 -9.67
CA THR A 311 33.55 -3.32 -10.42
C THR A 311 32.48 -2.37 -9.88
N SER A 312 32.51 -1.12 -10.36
CA SER A 312 31.55 -0.09 -9.98
C SER A 312 30.92 0.60 -11.19
N PHE A 313 29.79 1.24 -10.94
CA PHE A 313 29.09 2.08 -11.92
C PHE A 313 28.54 3.33 -11.24
N GLU A 314 28.31 4.39 -12.01
CA GLU A 314 27.66 5.60 -11.52
C GLU A 314 26.13 5.41 -11.52
N ILE A 315 25.45 5.81 -10.45
CA ILE A 315 23.99 5.63 -10.33
C ILE A 315 23.25 6.33 -11.49
N GLY A 316 23.70 7.52 -11.88
CA GLY A 316 23.10 8.31 -12.95
C GLY A 316 23.17 7.66 -14.33
N SER A 317 24.21 6.87 -14.62
CA SER A 317 24.32 6.17 -15.91
C SER A 317 23.41 4.94 -15.98
N GLY A 318 23.01 4.39 -14.83
CA GLY A 318 22.04 3.29 -14.75
C GLY A 318 20.58 3.72 -14.73
N LEU A 319 20.28 5.03 -14.73
CA LEU A 319 18.92 5.57 -14.69
C LEU A 319 18.55 6.22 -16.02
N ASN A 320 17.42 5.79 -16.61
CA ASN A 320 16.86 6.41 -17.81
C ASN A 320 15.72 7.37 -17.43
N ARG A 321 15.67 8.52 -18.13
CA ARG A 321 14.55 9.45 -18.02
C ARG A 321 13.40 8.98 -18.90
N GLY A 322 12.29 8.57 -18.28
CA GLY A 322 11.07 8.20 -19.00
C GLY A 322 10.18 9.39 -19.37
N SER A 323 10.38 10.55 -18.76
CA SER A 323 9.53 11.73 -18.93
C SER A 323 10.34 13.03 -18.81
N LEU A 324 9.82 14.10 -19.42
CA LEU A 324 10.39 15.45 -19.34
C LEU A 324 10.27 16.05 -17.92
N LEU A 325 9.35 15.54 -17.10
CA LEU A 325 9.15 15.98 -15.72
C LEU A 325 10.06 15.26 -14.71
N SER A 326 10.78 14.22 -15.14
CA SER A 326 11.67 13.46 -14.28
C SER A 326 12.95 14.25 -13.96
N SER A 327 13.28 14.35 -12.68
CA SER A 327 14.51 15.01 -12.19
C SER A 327 15.49 13.97 -11.65
N MET A 328 16.77 14.13 -11.97
CA MET A 328 17.81 13.25 -11.43
C MET A 328 17.99 13.48 -9.92
N PRO A 329 18.02 12.41 -9.10
CA PRO A 329 18.23 12.53 -7.67
C PRO A 329 19.65 13.02 -7.38
N GLY A 330 19.85 13.70 -6.24
CA GLY A 330 21.17 14.21 -5.86
C GLY A 330 22.24 13.11 -5.73
N ILE A 331 21.82 11.87 -5.43
CA ILE A 331 22.71 10.71 -5.35
C ILE A 331 23.17 10.18 -6.72
N ALA A 332 22.63 10.69 -7.83
CA ALA A 332 22.96 10.21 -9.18
C ALA A 332 24.46 10.25 -9.49
N LYS A 333 25.22 11.19 -8.92
CA LYS A 333 26.68 11.30 -9.11
C LYS A 333 27.49 10.32 -8.25
N SER A 334 26.84 9.62 -7.32
CA SER A 334 27.49 8.61 -6.47
C SER A 334 27.68 7.33 -7.28
N SER A 335 28.71 6.56 -6.94
CA SER A 335 28.94 5.25 -7.53
C SER A 335 28.44 4.13 -6.63
N VAL A 336 28.14 3.00 -7.24
CA VAL A 336 27.82 1.75 -6.55
C VAL A 336 28.92 0.77 -6.90
N GLN A 337 29.63 0.31 -5.87
CA GLN A 337 30.62 -0.75 -5.96
C GLN A 337 29.93 -2.09 -5.68
N VAL A 338 30.13 -3.05 -6.59
CA VAL A 338 29.78 -4.45 -6.37
C VAL A 338 30.98 -5.09 -5.69
N ASN A 339 30.82 -5.44 -4.42
CA ASN A 339 31.87 -6.04 -3.61
C ASN A 339 31.94 -7.56 -3.78
N ASP A 340 30.77 -8.19 -3.92
CA ASP A 340 30.61 -9.63 -4.12
C ASP A 340 29.26 -9.95 -4.78
N PHE A 341 29.22 -11.02 -5.57
CA PHE A 341 27.97 -11.60 -6.10
C PHE A 341 27.99 -13.12 -5.90
N THR A 342 26.99 -13.62 -5.16
CA THR A 342 26.90 -15.02 -4.78
C THR A 342 25.51 -15.60 -5.09
N ILE A 343 25.47 -16.89 -5.47
CA ILE A 343 24.25 -17.64 -5.74
C ILE A 343 24.15 -18.82 -4.78
N ASP A 344 23.03 -18.91 -4.07
CA ASP A 344 22.70 -20.07 -3.26
C ASP A 344 21.93 -21.09 -4.10
N TYR A 345 22.33 -22.35 -3.97
CA TYR A 345 21.73 -23.48 -4.66
C TYR A 345 21.10 -24.46 -3.66
N LEU A 346 19.95 -25.00 -4.03
CA LEU A 346 19.34 -26.13 -3.34
C LEU A 346 20.17 -27.41 -3.57
N PRO A 347 20.02 -28.45 -2.72
CA PRO A 347 20.73 -29.72 -2.90
C PRO A 347 20.47 -30.42 -4.24
N ASN A 348 19.35 -30.10 -4.90
CA ASN A 348 19.00 -30.61 -6.24
C ASN A 348 19.63 -29.79 -7.38
N GLY A 349 20.46 -28.79 -7.08
CA GLY A 349 21.14 -27.93 -8.05
C GLY A 349 20.32 -26.73 -8.55
N GLN A 350 19.06 -26.59 -8.15
CA GLN A 350 18.24 -25.43 -8.53
C GLN A 350 18.68 -24.18 -7.75
N VAL A 351 18.55 -23.01 -8.38
CA VAL A 351 18.85 -21.74 -7.72
C VAL A 351 17.82 -21.46 -6.63
N SER A 352 18.29 -21.17 -5.42
CA SER A 352 17.48 -20.77 -4.27
C SER A 352 17.39 -19.25 -4.15
N GLN A 353 18.52 -18.55 -4.27
CA GLN A 353 18.59 -17.11 -4.01
C GLN A 353 19.85 -16.49 -4.65
N PHE A 354 19.75 -15.20 -4.97
CA PHE A 354 20.86 -14.37 -5.45
C PHE A 354 21.19 -13.32 -4.40
N TYR A 355 22.48 -13.10 -4.18
CA TYR A 355 22.98 -12.09 -3.26
C TYR A 355 23.98 -11.18 -3.97
N SER A 356 23.82 -9.87 -3.76
CA SER A 356 24.83 -8.88 -4.16
C SER A 356 25.21 -8.02 -2.97
N ASP A 357 26.49 -7.97 -2.65
CA ASP A 357 27.00 -7.04 -1.65
C ASP A 357 27.39 -5.71 -2.31
N LEU A 358 26.67 -4.65 -1.95
CA LEU A 358 26.77 -3.35 -2.60
C LEU A 358 27.21 -2.27 -1.61
N SER A 359 28.17 -1.45 -2.01
CA SER A 359 28.56 -0.21 -1.32
C SER A 359 28.22 1.00 -2.17
N VAL A 360 27.48 1.96 -1.61
CA VAL A 360 27.24 3.26 -2.26
C VAL A 360 28.31 4.24 -1.80
N ILE A 361 29.05 4.80 -2.75
CA ILE A 361 30.20 5.66 -2.51
C ILE A 361 29.89 7.05 -3.08
N ASP A 362 30.01 8.07 -2.25
CA ASP A 362 29.80 9.44 -2.70
C ASP A 362 30.94 9.95 -3.61
N PRO A 363 30.76 11.09 -4.31
CA PRO A 363 31.81 11.66 -5.16
C PRO A 363 33.11 12.04 -4.42
N THR A 364 33.10 12.06 -3.08
CA THR A 364 34.31 12.32 -2.26
C THR A 364 35.06 11.04 -1.91
N GLY A 365 34.53 9.87 -2.29
CA GLY A 365 35.10 8.55 -2.00
C GLY A 365 34.66 7.96 -0.67
N LYS A 366 33.69 8.57 0.03
CA LYS A 366 33.18 8.07 1.31
C LYS A 366 32.04 7.09 1.08
N GLU A 367 32.12 5.93 1.73
CA GLU A 367 31.01 4.96 1.76
C GLU A 367 29.83 5.53 2.57
N LEU A 368 28.70 5.75 1.90
CA LEU A 368 27.47 6.24 2.50
C LEU A 368 26.68 5.11 3.17
N THR A 369 26.61 3.96 2.50
CA THR A 369 25.90 2.78 2.97
C THR A 369 26.42 1.53 2.28
N ARG A 370 26.42 0.41 3.00
CA ARG A 370 26.70 -0.92 2.46
C ARG A 370 25.59 -1.87 2.86
N LYS A 371 25.14 -2.68 1.91
CA LYS A 371 24.10 -3.69 2.16
C LYS A 371 24.25 -4.84 1.19
N THR A 372 24.17 -6.06 1.73
CA THR A 372 23.91 -7.26 0.95
C THR A 372 22.42 -7.32 0.61
N ILE A 373 22.10 -7.20 -0.68
CA ILE A 373 20.73 -7.29 -1.20
C ILE A 373 20.45 -8.71 -1.70
N SER A 374 19.17 -9.04 -1.80
CA SER A 374 18.69 -10.26 -2.43
C SER A 374 17.38 -9.99 -3.17
N VAL A 375 16.83 -10.99 -3.87
CA VAL A 375 15.51 -10.86 -4.49
C VAL A 375 14.50 -10.43 -3.42
N ASN A 376 13.69 -9.42 -3.72
CA ASN A 376 12.72 -8.76 -2.81
C ASN A 376 13.30 -7.98 -1.61
N ILE A 377 14.63 -7.95 -1.42
CA ILE A 377 15.28 -7.17 -0.35
C ILE A 377 16.23 -6.14 -0.99
N PRO A 378 15.70 -4.99 -1.45
CA PRO A 378 16.51 -4.01 -2.18
C PRO A 378 17.36 -3.13 -1.25
N LEU A 379 18.35 -2.45 -1.84
CA LEU A 379 19.05 -1.33 -1.22
C LEU A 379 18.35 -0.02 -1.61
N ARG A 380 18.15 0.87 -0.65
CA ARG A 380 17.52 2.18 -0.84
C ARG A 380 18.47 3.27 -0.37
N ALA A 381 18.85 4.18 -1.25
CA ALA A 381 19.75 5.28 -0.95
C ALA A 381 19.39 6.51 -1.78
N GLY A 382 19.27 7.68 -1.13
CA GLY A 382 19.09 8.97 -1.81
C GLY A 382 17.92 9.06 -2.80
N GLY A 383 16.82 8.35 -2.53
CA GLY A 383 15.64 8.31 -3.42
C GLY A 383 15.69 7.25 -4.52
N VAL A 384 16.81 6.54 -4.67
CA VAL A 384 16.98 5.42 -5.61
C VAL A 384 16.84 4.10 -4.86
N THR A 385 16.10 3.16 -5.45
CA THR A 385 15.99 1.78 -5.01
C THR A 385 16.67 0.87 -6.02
N MET A 386 17.57 0.01 -5.56
CA MET A 386 18.29 -0.98 -6.36
C MET A 386 17.78 -2.38 -6.01
N TYR A 387 17.22 -3.06 -7.00
CA TYR A 387 16.71 -4.42 -6.90
C TYR A 387 17.65 -5.40 -7.58
N GLN A 388 17.85 -6.57 -6.98
CA GLN A 388 18.44 -7.71 -7.67
C GLN A 388 17.40 -8.29 -8.62
N THR A 389 17.65 -8.23 -9.93
CA THR A 389 16.70 -8.72 -10.94
C THR A 389 17.32 -9.68 -11.94
N ASP A 390 18.64 -9.62 -12.14
CA ASP A 390 19.31 -10.47 -13.13
C ASP A 390 20.73 -10.87 -12.73
N TRP A 391 21.39 -11.71 -13.54
CA TRP A 391 22.78 -12.16 -13.37
C TRP A 391 23.37 -12.64 -14.71
N ALA A 392 24.70 -12.58 -14.84
CA ALA A 392 25.42 -13.14 -15.98
C ALA A 392 26.80 -13.70 -15.59
N LEU A 393 27.42 -14.47 -16.49
CA LEU A 393 28.83 -14.82 -16.41
C LEU A 393 29.66 -13.75 -17.12
N SER A 394 30.64 -13.16 -16.43
CA SER A 394 31.45 -12.05 -16.95
C SER A 394 32.77 -12.51 -17.54
N SER A 395 33.50 -13.33 -16.79
CA SER A 395 34.80 -13.84 -17.17
C SER A 395 35.13 -15.14 -16.45
N MET A 396 36.06 -15.89 -17.02
CA MET A 396 36.51 -17.15 -16.47
C MET A 396 38.02 -17.23 -16.55
N GLN A 397 38.63 -17.67 -15.45
CA GLN A 397 40.05 -17.95 -15.40
C GLN A 397 40.31 -19.35 -16.00
N VAL A 398 41.22 -19.40 -16.97
CA VAL A 398 41.63 -20.65 -17.64
C VAL A 398 43.14 -20.73 -17.59
N THR A 399 43.65 -21.78 -16.96
CA THR A 399 45.07 -22.08 -16.90
C THR A 399 45.39 -23.14 -17.93
N VAL A 400 46.41 -22.87 -18.75
CA VAL A 400 46.85 -23.75 -19.84
C VAL A 400 48.28 -24.17 -19.55
N GLU A 401 48.47 -25.48 -19.46
CA GLU A 401 49.75 -26.14 -19.25
C GLU A 401 50.14 -26.88 -20.54
N LYS A 402 51.28 -26.50 -21.14
CA LYS A 402 51.85 -27.22 -22.29
C LYS A 402 52.73 -28.37 -21.79
N PRO A 403 52.45 -29.65 -22.13
CA PRO A 403 53.30 -30.75 -21.72
C PRO A 403 54.72 -30.58 -22.28
N SER A 404 55.73 -30.70 -21.42
CA SER A 404 57.13 -30.32 -21.67
C SER A 404 57.90 -31.29 -22.58
N GLY A 405 57.28 -32.38 -23.04
CA GLY A 405 57.95 -33.45 -23.79
C GLY A 405 59.05 -34.21 -23.02
N VAL A 406 59.39 -33.79 -21.80
CA VAL A 406 60.40 -34.36 -20.91
C VAL A 406 59.72 -34.77 -19.61
N GLU A 407 59.79 -36.06 -19.26
CA GLU A 407 59.27 -36.57 -17.98
C GLU A 407 59.92 -35.84 -16.79
N GLY A 408 59.11 -35.29 -15.89
CA GLY A 408 59.57 -34.63 -14.66
C GLY A 408 59.83 -33.12 -14.76
N VAL A 409 59.71 -32.50 -15.93
CA VAL A 409 59.77 -31.03 -16.08
C VAL A 409 58.37 -30.48 -16.20
N ALA A 410 57.98 -29.52 -15.35
CA ALA A 410 56.68 -28.84 -15.46
C ALA A 410 56.65 -27.97 -16.72
N GLY A 411 55.53 -28.05 -17.44
CA GLY A 411 55.28 -27.29 -18.66
C GLY A 411 55.25 -25.79 -18.43
N LYS A 412 55.33 -25.00 -19.51
CA LYS A 412 55.02 -23.57 -19.41
C LYS A 412 53.53 -23.43 -19.09
N GLU A 413 53.24 -22.89 -17.91
CA GLU A 413 51.90 -22.60 -17.42
C GLU A 413 51.56 -21.13 -17.69
N ASN A 414 50.45 -20.88 -18.38
CA ASN A 414 49.92 -19.53 -18.57
C ASN A 414 48.47 -19.49 -18.09
N THR A 415 48.13 -18.46 -17.31
CA THR A 415 46.77 -18.23 -16.85
C THR A 415 46.15 -17.06 -17.61
N TYR A 416 44.96 -17.27 -18.16
CA TYR A 416 44.19 -16.30 -18.92
C TYR A 416 42.89 -15.98 -18.20
N VAL A 417 42.46 -14.72 -18.23
CA VAL A 417 41.11 -14.32 -17.81
C VAL A 417 40.33 -14.01 -19.07
N LEU A 418 39.48 -14.95 -19.48
CA LEU A 418 38.75 -14.87 -20.74
C LEU A 418 37.35 -14.28 -20.50
N PRO A 419 36.92 -13.25 -21.24
CA PRO A 419 35.57 -12.72 -21.13
C PRO A 419 34.57 -13.76 -21.64
N MET A 420 33.41 -13.80 -21.00
CA MET A 420 32.31 -14.68 -21.39
C MET A 420 31.22 -13.88 -22.10
N ALA A 421 30.84 -14.32 -23.30
CA ALA A 421 29.79 -13.69 -24.09
C ALA A 421 28.48 -14.47 -23.95
N SER A 422 27.36 -13.76 -23.75
CA SER A 422 26.04 -14.39 -23.80
C SER A 422 25.75 -14.92 -25.21
N LEU A 423 25.28 -16.17 -25.29
CA LEU A 423 24.78 -16.80 -26.51
C LEU A 423 23.26 -17.03 -26.44
N GLU A 424 22.59 -16.47 -25.43
CA GLU A 424 21.13 -16.52 -25.31
C GLU A 424 20.46 -15.90 -26.54
N GLY A 425 19.43 -16.56 -27.06
CA GLY A 425 18.68 -16.10 -28.24
C GLY A 425 19.39 -16.25 -29.58
N LYS A 426 20.62 -16.80 -29.62
CA LYS A 426 21.28 -17.18 -30.88
C LYS A 426 20.78 -18.54 -31.38
N SER A 427 20.73 -18.71 -32.70
CA SER A 427 20.25 -19.94 -33.34
C SER A 427 20.98 -21.18 -32.79
N GLY A 428 20.20 -22.18 -32.36
CA GLY A 428 20.72 -23.44 -31.80
C GLY A 428 20.91 -23.46 -30.28
N PHE A 429 20.73 -22.34 -29.56
CA PHE A 429 20.82 -22.30 -28.11
C PHE A 429 19.46 -21.98 -27.47
N GLN A 430 19.07 -22.80 -26.49
CA GLN A 430 17.89 -22.56 -25.65
C GLN A 430 18.33 -22.26 -24.21
N GLY A 431 17.77 -21.19 -23.65
CA GLY A 431 18.07 -20.73 -22.30
C GLY A 431 19.38 -19.95 -22.18
N ARG A 432 19.75 -19.66 -20.93
CA ARG A 432 20.94 -18.89 -20.60
C ARG A 432 22.20 -19.71 -20.79
N ILE A 433 23.09 -19.21 -21.62
CA ILE A 433 24.35 -19.85 -21.92
C ILE A 433 25.38 -18.79 -22.28
N TRP A 434 26.60 -19.00 -21.82
CA TRP A 434 27.73 -18.13 -22.10
C TRP A 434 28.86 -18.93 -22.69
N GLY A 435 29.55 -18.35 -23.66
CA GLY A 435 30.69 -18.95 -24.33
C GLY A 435 31.91 -18.05 -24.25
N THR A 436 33.08 -18.67 -24.20
CA THR A 436 34.35 -18.02 -24.46
C THR A 436 35.20 -18.91 -25.37
N PHE A 437 36.26 -18.33 -25.94
CA PHE A 437 37.12 -18.99 -26.91
C PHE A 437 38.58 -18.77 -26.54
N LEU A 438 39.30 -19.88 -26.37
CA LEU A 438 40.74 -19.88 -26.14
C LEU A 438 41.45 -20.12 -27.47
N PRO A 439 42.05 -19.10 -28.11
CA PRO A 439 42.77 -19.27 -29.36
C PRO A 439 44.05 -20.10 -29.14
N LEU A 440 44.32 -21.04 -30.05
CA LEU A 440 45.49 -21.92 -29.98
C LEU A 440 46.65 -21.44 -30.87
N ASP A 441 46.34 -20.84 -32.02
CA ASP A 441 47.31 -20.24 -32.95
C ASP A 441 46.74 -18.94 -33.54
N PHE A 442 47.63 -17.98 -33.79
CA PHE A 442 47.32 -16.71 -34.46
C PHE A 442 47.90 -16.63 -35.88
N GLU A 443 48.58 -17.67 -36.34
CA GLU A 443 49.19 -17.71 -37.67
C GLU A 443 48.24 -18.35 -38.68
N GLN A 444 47.88 -17.54 -39.69
CA GLN A 444 46.95 -17.80 -40.80
C GLN A 444 45.45 -17.75 -40.46
N ASP A 445 44.67 -17.37 -41.47
CA ASP A 445 43.26 -16.92 -41.48
C ASP A 445 42.22 -17.95 -40.96
N GLN A 446 42.66 -19.05 -40.34
CA GLN A 446 41.82 -20.03 -39.66
C GLN A 446 41.94 -19.87 -38.14
N ARG A 447 40.92 -19.28 -37.52
CA ARG A 447 40.81 -19.16 -36.06
C ARG A 447 40.58 -20.54 -35.43
N ARG A 448 41.66 -21.29 -35.15
CA ARG A 448 41.61 -22.54 -34.39
C ARG A 448 41.70 -22.26 -32.90
N GLY A 449 40.81 -22.86 -32.13
CA GLY A 449 40.77 -22.65 -30.69
C GLY A 449 39.76 -23.52 -29.97
N ILE A 450 39.87 -23.52 -28.65
CA ILE A 450 39.06 -24.34 -27.75
C ILE A 450 37.85 -23.52 -27.33
N SER A 451 36.67 -24.07 -27.57
CA SER A 451 35.42 -23.42 -27.19
C SER A 451 35.03 -23.87 -25.79
N ILE A 452 34.77 -22.91 -24.91
CA ILE A 452 34.40 -23.18 -23.52
C ILE A 452 33.06 -22.54 -23.24
N VAL A 453 32.11 -23.32 -22.73
CA VAL A 453 30.71 -22.94 -22.62
C VAL A 453 30.18 -23.28 -21.23
N ALA A 454 29.43 -22.39 -20.62
CA ALA A 454 28.83 -22.58 -19.30
C ALA A 454 27.37 -22.09 -19.28
N ARG A 455 26.54 -22.78 -18.49
CA ARG A 455 25.15 -22.38 -18.22
C ARG A 455 24.94 -21.85 -16.81
N ASP A 456 25.88 -22.14 -15.91
CA ASP A 456 25.86 -21.78 -14.50
C ASP A 456 27.31 -21.70 -13.97
N PHE A 457 27.46 -21.47 -12.67
CA PHE A 457 28.76 -21.41 -11.98
C PHE A 457 29.27 -22.79 -11.54
N GLN A 458 28.53 -23.87 -11.79
CA GLN A 458 28.85 -25.21 -11.29
C GLN A 458 29.48 -26.10 -12.37
N SER A 459 29.15 -25.89 -13.64
CA SER A 459 29.55 -26.78 -14.74
C SER A 459 29.99 -26.01 -15.99
N VAL A 460 31.19 -26.34 -16.47
CA VAL A 460 31.80 -25.78 -17.69
C VAL A 460 32.07 -26.91 -18.68
N ALA A 461 31.47 -26.82 -19.86
CA ALA A 461 31.67 -27.75 -20.98
C ALA A 461 32.78 -27.22 -21.91
N ILE A 462 33.65 -28.12 -22.35
CA ILE A 462 34.83 -27.79 -23.16
C ILE A 462 34.78 -28.60 -24.45
N TYR A 463 35.05 -27.93 -25.57
CA TYR A 463 35.06 -28.49 -26.91
C TYR A 463 36.41 -28.22 -27.57
N ASP A 464 36.92 -29.21 -28.30
CA ASP A 464 38.20 -29.12 -29.00
C ASP A 464 38.14 -28.18 -30.21
N SER A 465 39.29 -27.97 -30.88
CA SER A 465 39.40 -27.11 -32.07
C SER A 465 38.62 -27.58 -33.30
N LYS A 466 38.10 -28.80 -33.30
CA LYS A 466 37.21 -29.35 -34.33
C LYS A 466 35.74 -29.27 -33.94
N GLY A 467 35.44 -28.77 -32.74
CA GLY A 467 34.09 -28.69 -32.18
C GLY A 467 33.58 -29.99 -31.56
N ALA A 468 34.44 -31.00 -31.37
CA ALA A 468 34.04 -32.22 -30.67
C ALA A 468 34.04 -31.99 -29.15
N PHE A 469 33.07 -32.59 -28.47
CA PHE A 469 32.94 -32.48 -27.02
C PHE A 469 34.08 -33.20 -26.31
N ALA A 470 34.87 -32.47 -25.53
CA ALA A 470 36.01 -33.01 -24.79
C ALA A 470 35.64 -33.41 -23.36
N GLY A 471 34.72 -32.69 -22.71
CA GLY A 471 34.21 -33.03 -21.38
C GLY A 471 33.67 -31.84 -20.59
N VAL A 472 33.31 -32.12 -19.33
CA VAL A 472 32.85 -31.12 -18.36
C VAL A 472 33.82 -31.02 -17.19
N ARG A 473 34.02 -29.80 -16.69
CA ARG A 473 34.76 -29.51 -15.46
C ARG A 473 33.95 -28.60 -14.55
N ARG A 474 34.10 -28.83 -13.25
CA ARG A 474 33.61 -27.91 -12.23
C ARG A 474 34.65 -26.80 -12.04
N PRO A 475 34.26 -25.52 -12.09
CA PRO A 475 35.15 -24.42 -11.72
C PRO A 475 35.85 -24.67 -10.38
N GLU A 476 37.10 -24.23 -10.27
CA GLU A 476 37.93 -24.35 -9.07
C GLU A 476 38.23 -25.79 -8.60
N SER A 477 37.85 -26.82 -9.37
CA SER A 477 38.16 -28.22 -9.03
C SER A 477 39.65 -28.56 -9.08
N LYS A 478 40.46 -27.71 -9.72
CA LYS A 478 41.90 -27.89 -9.97
C LYS A 478 42.26 -29.17 -10.73
N LYS A 479 41.28 -29.84 -11.35
CA LYS A 479 41.48 -31.07 -12.12
C LYS A 479 41.71 -30.74 -13.60
N PRO A 480 42.87 -31.07 -14.19
CA PRO A 480 43.11 -30.80 -15.59
C PRO A 480 42.19 -31.64 -16.51
N ILE A 481 41.99 -31.15 -17.73
CA ILE A 481 41.43 -31.88 -18.85
C ILE A 481 42.36 -31.74 -20.05
N VAL A 482 42.65 -32.85 -20.72
CA VAL A 482 43.51 -32.85 -21.91
C VAL A 482 42.64 -32.55 -23.13
N VAL A 483 42.90 -31.45 -23.83
CA VAL A 483 42.21 -31.06 -25.06
C VAL A 483 43.23 -30.56 -26.06
N ASP A 484 43.24 -31.12 -27.27
CA ASP A 484 44.23 -30.80 -28.31
C ASP A 484 45.70 -30.84 -27.83
N GLY A 485 46.01 -31.79 -26.93
CA GLY A 485 47.35 -31.98 -26.37
C GLY A 485 47.74 -30.97 -25.27
N LEU A 486 46.81 -30.11 -24.85
CA LEU A 486 47.00 -29.15 -23.76
C LEU A 486 46.27 -29.60 -22.49
N ASN A 487 46.92 -29.40 -21.34
CA ASN A 487 46.29 -29.57 -20.05
C ASN A 487 45.58 -28.25 -19.68
N ILE A 488 44.26 -28.30 -19.57
CA ILE A 488 43.43 -27.14 -19.25
C ILE A 488 42.86 -27.30 -17.86
N VAL A 489 43.05 -26.29 -17.01
CA VAL A 489 42.46 -26.21 -15.69
C VAL A 489 41.50 -25.02 -15.66
N ILE A 490 40.25 -25.28 -15.29
CA ILE A 490 39.24 -24.23 -15.11
C ILE A 490 39.40 -23.66 -13.69
N GLY A 491 39.76 -22.38 -13.63
CA GLY A 491 39.89 -21.60 -12.40
C GLY A 491 38.55 -21.04 -11.92
N SER A 492 38.60 -19.85 -11.33
CA SER A 492 37.41 -19.14 -10.85
C SER A 492 36.58 -18.57 -12.00
N VAL A 493 35.26 -18.54 -11.80
CA VAL A 493 34.29 -17.92 -12.72
C VAL A 493 33.73 -16.69 -12.02
N LYS A 494 33.87 -15.52 -12.65
CA LYS A 494 33.31 -14.28 -12.14
C LYS A 494 31.93 -14.04 -12.69
N GLY A 495 31.01 -13.68 -11.79
CA GLY A 495 29.66 -13.28 -12.13
C GLY A 495 29.54 -11.79 -12.43
N SER A 496 28.37 -11.42 -12.90
CA SER A 496 27.84 -10.06 -12.89
C SER A 496 26.50 -10.07 -12.21
N THR A 497 26.25 -9.04 -11.41
CA THR A 497 24.93 -8.78 -10.87
C THR A 497 24.12 -7.89 -11.82
N GLY A 498 22.85 -8.23 -12.01
CA GLY A 498 21.86 -7.41 -12.69
C GLY A 498 21.04 -6.63 -11.69
N LEU A 499 21.19 -5.31 -11.74
CA LEU A 499 20.52 -4.39 -10.85
C LEU A 499 19.51 -3.56 -11.62
N GLU A 500 18.26 -3.57 -11.16
CA GLU A 500 17.24 -2.62 -11.59
C GLU A 500 17.23 -1.42 -10.63
N LEU A 501 17.51 -0.23 -11.16
CA LEU A 501 17.48 1.02 -10.44
C LEU A 501 16.14 1.71 -10.69
N LYS A 502 15.50 2.16 -9.62
CA LYS A 502 14.19 2.81 -9.69
C LYS A 502 14.05 3.99 -8.73
N THR A 503 13.49 5.08 -9.23
CA THR A 503 13.08 6.25 -8.45
C THR A 503 11.57 6.41 -8.57
N ASP A 504 10.85 6.25 -7.46
CA ASP A 504 9.38 6.33 -7.42
C ASP A 504 8.92 7.37 -6.36
N PRO A 505 8.90 8.67 -6.69
CA PRO A 505 8.62 9.73 -5.72
C PRO A 505 7.17 9.74 -5.21
N GLY A 506 6.25 9.11 -5.94
CA GLY A 506 4.83 9.00 -5.60
C GLY A 506 4.46 7.90 -4.61
N VAL A 507 5.35 6.93 -4.34
CA VAL A 507 5.07 5.78 -3.47
C VAL A 507 4.56 6.17 -2.07
N PRO A 508 5.11 7.18 -1.38
CA PRO A 508 4.56 7.62 -0.09
C PRO A 508 3.09 8.07 -0.16
N TYR A 509 2.70 8.77 -1.23
CA TYR A 509 1.32 9.22 -1.43
C TYR A 509 0.38 8.05 -1.73
N VAL A 510 0.85 7.07 -2.51
CA VAL A 510 0.12 5.84 -2.78
C VAL A 510 -0.14 5.07 -1.48
N TYR A 511 0.88 4.88 -0.63
CA TYR A 511 0.70 4.21 0.66
C TYR A 511 -0.20 5.00 1.63
N ALA A 512 -0.07 6.33 1.67
CA ALA A 512 -0.96 7.17 2.46
C ALA A 512 -2.42 7.07 1.96
N GLY A 513 -2.61 7.04 0.64
CA GLY A 513 -3.90 6.81 -0.01
C GLY A 513 -4.49 5.46 0.38
N PHE A 514 -3.76 4.36 0.25
CA PHE A 514 -4.23 3.02 0.66
C PHE A 514 -4.56 2.93 2.15
N ALA A 515 -3.71 3.47 3.02
CA ALA A 515 -3.96 3.49 4.47
C ALA A 515 -5.23 4.29 4.79
N GLY A 516 -5.39 5.47 4.17
CA GLY A 516 -6.59 6.29 4.29
C GLY A 516 -7.82 5.55 3.76
N LEU A 517 -7.71 4.84 2.64
CA LEU A 517 -8.80 4.09 2.04
C LEU A 517 -9.28 2.98 2.98
N MET A 518 -8.37 2.23 3.59
CA MET A 518 -8.72 1.18 4.56
C MET A 518 -9.49 1.77 5.74
N VAL A 519 -8.94 2.77 6.42
CA VAL A 519 -9.54 3.38 7.61
C VAL A 519 -10.91 3.99 7.29
N THR A 520 -10.98 4.79 6.23
CA THR A 520 -12.22 5.51 5.87
C THR A 520 -13.29 4.57 5.34
N SER A 521 -12.93 3.48 4.67
CA SER A 521 -13.89 2.45 4.25
C SER A 521 -14.54 1.78 5.46
N PHE A 522 -13.76 1.40 6.48
CA PHE A 522 -14.32 0.85 7.72
C PHE A 522 -15.22 1.85 8.45
N LEU A 523 -14.79 3.10 8.57
CA LEU A 523 -15.60 4.15 9.18
C LEU A 523 -16.90 4.40 8.40
N SER A 524 -16.89 4.23 7.08
CA SER A 524 -18.08 4.42 6.25
C SER A 524 -19.18 3.41 6.52
N LEU A 525 -18.87 2.27 7.15
CA LEU A 525 -19.87 1.26 7.53
C LEU A 525 -20.70 1.70 8.74
N LEU A 526 -20.21 2.65 9.54
CA LEU A 526 -20.94 3.15 10.71
C LEU A 526 -22.22 3.88 10.30
N SER A 527 -23.33 3.53 10.96
CA SER A 527 -24.61 4.21 10.78
C SER A 527 -24.57 5.60 11.42
N HIS A 528 -25.29 6.53 10.80
CA HIS A 528 -25.54 7.86 11.33
C HIS A 528 -27.04 8.00 11.62
N SER A 529 -27.35 7.98 12.90
CA SER A 529 -28.70 8.07 13.44
C SER A 529 -28.97 9.45 14.00
N GLN A 530 -30.16 9.97 13.76
CA GLN A 530 -30.62 11.28 14.23
C GLN A 530 -32.00 11.12 14.88
N ILE A 531 -32.20 11.74 16.03
CA ILE A 531 -33.45 11.74 16.79
C ILE A 531 -33.80 13.18 17.11
N TRP A 532 -35.08 13.51 17.04
CA TRP A 532 -35.67 14.77 17.45
C TRP A 532 -36.80 14.48 18.43
N ALA A 533 -37.00 15.37 19.39
CA ALA A 533 -38.15 15.28 20.27
C ALA A 533 -38.68 16.66 20.69
N ILE A 534 -39.97 16.72 20.98
CA ILE A 534 -40.67 17.91 21.49
C ILE A 534 -41.43 17.52 22.75
N GLN A 535 -41.28 18.32 23.82
CA GLN A 535 -42.08 18.23 25.04
C GLN A 535 -43.42 18.95 24.83
N GLU A 536 -44.51 18.19 24.92
CA GLU A 536 -45.87 18.69 25.10
C GLU A 536 -46.27 18.62 26.59
N GLU A 537 -47.46 19.10 26.97
CA GLU A 537 -47.86 19.25 28.37
C GLU A 537 -47.77 17.95 29.19
N ASN A 538 -48.23 16.83 28.62
CA ASN A 538 -48.17 15.51 29.26
C ASN A 538 -47.72 14.41 28.29
N ALA A 539 -46.87 14.74 27.32
CA ALA A 539 -46.34 13.79 26.34
C ALA A 539 -45.02 14.29 25.76
N ILE A 540 -44.23 13.37 25.22
CA ILE A 540 -43.16 13.70 24.28
C ILE A 540 -43.51 13.16 22.90
N VAL A 541 -43.24 13.96 21.88
CA VAL A 541 -43.33 13.52 20.49
C VAL A 541 -41.90 13.32 20.00
N VAL A 542 -41.58 12.12 19.54
CA VAL A 542 -40.25 11.71 19.09
C VAL A 542 -40.31 11.36 17.61
N GLY A 543 -39.28 11.76 16.86
CA GLY A 543 -39.08 11.38 15.47
C GLY A 543 -37.62 11.02 15.24
N GLY A 544 -37.37 9.93 14.52
CA GLY A 544 -36.04 9.37 14.30
C GLY A 544 -35.79 9.01 12.84
N LYS A 545 -34.53 9.07 12.43
CA LYS A 545 -34.08 8.50 11.16
C LYS A 545 -32.63 8.03 11.23
N SER A 546 -32.31 7.02 10.43
CA SER A 546 -30.94 6.56 10.21
C SER A 546 -30.63 6.41 8.73
N ASN A 547 -29.38 6.66 8.33
CA ASN A 547 -28.94 6.48 6.95
C ASN A 547 -28.72 5.00 6.57
N ARG A 548 -28.49 4.12 7.56
CA ARG A 548 -28.14 2.70 7.42
C ARG A 548 -28.60 1.93 8.65
N ALA A 549 -28.65 0.60 8.56
CA ALA A 549 -29.08 -0.26 9.67
C ALA A 549 -30.42 0.20 10.27
N LYS A 550 -31.42 0.42 9.42
CA LYS A 550 -32.71 1.01 9.81
C LYS A 550 -33.44 0.18 10.88
N GLU A 551 -33.46 -1.14 10.72
CA GLU A 551 -34.08 -2.06 11.69
C GLU A 551 -33.37 -2.06 13.05
N GLU A 552 -32.04 -2.01 13.07
CA GLU A 552 -31.26 -1.91 14.31
C GLU A 552 -31.53 -0.58 15.01
N PHE A 553 -31.59 0.52 14.24
CA PHE A 553 -31.94 1.84 14.79
C PHE A 553 -33.35 1.87 15.34
N LYS A 554 -34.32 1.26 14.65
CA LYS A 554 -35.70 1.15 15.13
C LYS A 554 -35.75 0.41 16.47
N THR A 555 -35.14 -0.77 16.53
CA THR A 555 -35.07 -1.57 17.76
C THR A 555 -34.40 -0.79 18.91
N GLU A 556 -33.29 -0.09 18.62
CA GLU A 556 -32.61 0.75 19.61
C GLU A 556 -33.50 1.91 20.10
N LEU A 557 -34.28 2.52 19.21
CA LEU A 557 -35.19 3.60 19.55
C LEU A 557 -36.37 3.09 20.39
N ASP A 558 -37.01 2.00 19.97
CA ASP A 558 -38.12 1.38 20.71
C ASP A 558 -37.68 0.98 22.13
N ASP A 559 -36.49 0.37 22.27
CA ASP A 559 -35.91 0.05 23.58
C ASP A 559 -35.74 1.28 24.47
N VAL A 560 -35.28 2.41 23.88
CA VAL A 560 -35.11 3.67 24.61
C VAL A 560 -36.45 4.24 25.03
N LEU A 561 -37.44 4.27 24.13
CA LEU A 561 -38.78 4.80 24.42
C LEU A 561 -39.50 3.97 25.49
N ASN A 562 -39.40 2.64 25.43
CA ASN A 562 -39.96 1.73 26.42
C ASN A 562 -39.28 1.82 27.80
N SER A 563 -38.06 2.38 27.87
CA SER A 563 -37.34 2.58 29.13
C SER A 563 -37.68 3.91 29.82
N ILE A 564 -38.51 4.76 29.20
CA ILE A 564 -38.91 6.05 29.77
C ILE A 564 -39.89 5.80 30.93
N PRO A 565 -39.65 6.40 32.12
CA PRO A 565 -40.59 6.29 33.22
C PRO A 565 -41.92 6.98 32.89
N GLU A 566 -43.03 6.29 33.13
CA GLU A 566 -44.36 6.90 33.05
C GLU A 566 -44.65 7.68 34.33
N TYR A 567 -44.93 8.97 34.19
CA TYR A 567 -45.36 9.83 35.29
C TYR A 567 -46.88 9.73 35.46
N VAL A 568 -47.32 9.29 36.62
CA VAL A 568 -48.74 9.33 37.01
C VAL A 568 -48.90 10.54 37.92
N ASP A 569 -49.73 11.50 37.51
CA ASP A 569 -50.11 12.64 38.34
C ASP A 569 -50.85 12.22 39.63
#